data_AF-A0A1V5Y187-F1
#
_entry.id   AF-A0A1V5Y187-F1
#
_cell.length_a   1.000
_cell.length_b   1.000
_cell.length_c   1.000
_cell.angle_alpha   90.00
_cell.angle_beta   90.00
_cell.angle_gamma   90.00
#
_symmetry.space_group_name_H-M   'P 1'
#
loop_
_entity.id
_entity.type
_entity.pdbx_description
1 polymer ?
#
loop_
_entity_poly.entity_id
_entity_poly.type
_entity_poly.pdbx_seq_one_letter_code
_entity_poly.pdbx_strand_id
1 'polypeptide(L)'
;MNDPNFFSPEFFYAHLGIIVIFGFLFGSFLNVCIYRIPAGLSIVLPGSHCYSCGTPISWYDNIPLLSYLILRGRCRYCNSSFSIRYFLIELMTGLFFGLTFYYFRYTLASLVYIVFICLLIVATFTDFDHWIIPDGVSLYGALFGLAAAALAGFYPRGFIVSNIWPLYGAAAWKPFLNALSGAAAGALLLYAIGAIGTFAFQKEAMGFGDVKLFLLIGSMLGVINCIYVLMIASFIGSIVGIPMFILAKISDRKKKSASPDALPECSQENPREEPDREEIIIQRLLSASKGKGGNAAASPGLHHIPFGPYIALAAIIVLFWGEKIHNYLFGIY
;
A
#
# COMPACT_ATOMS: atom_id res chain seq x y z
N MET A 1 -35.42 18.73 -20.55
CA MET A 1 -35.59 18.21 -19.17
C MET A 1 -34.64 17.03 -18.85
N ASN A 2 -33.50 16.89 -19.55
CA ASN A 2 -32.54 15.79 -19.36
C ASN A 2 -31.11 16.32 -19.25
N ASP A 3 -30.84 17.17 -18.27
CA ASP A 3 -29.46 17.37 -17.83
C ASP A 3 -29.35 16.71 -16.44
N PRO A 4 -28.59 15.62 -16.28
CA PRO A 4 -28.45 14.93 -14.99
C PRO A 4 -27.71 15.79 -13.93
N ASN A 5 -27.35 17.04 -14.28
CA ASN A 5 -26.64 18.00 -13.44
C ASN A 5 -27.59 19.11 -12.94
N PHE A 6 -28.62 18.75 -12.17
CA PHE A 6 -29.60 19.69 -11.61
C PHE A 6 -29.02 20.63 -10.51
N PHE A 7 -27.69 20.76 -10.40
CA PHE A 7 -27.03 21.51 -9.35
C PHE A 7 -26.19 22.65 -9.92
N SER A 8 -26.24 23.82 -9.29
CA SER A 8 -25.39 24.96 -9.66
C SER A 8 -23.90 24.57 -9.56
N PRO A 9 -23.01 25.18 -10.36
CA PRO A 9 -21.58 24.93 -10.26
C PRO A 9 -21.05 25.13 -8.83
N GLU A 10 -21.56 26.13 -8.12
CA GLU A 10 -21.22 26.41 -6.72
C GLU A 10 -21.57 25.24 -5.80
N PHE A 11 -22.74 24.63 -5.98
CA PHE A 11 -23.15 23.46 -5.21
C PHE A 11 -22.20 22.28 -5.43
N PHE A 12 -21.77 22.04 -6.67
CA PHE A 12 -20.81 20.98 -6.97
C PHE A 12 -19.46 21.21 -6.28
N TYR A 13 -18.90 22.42 -6.35
CA TYR A 13 -17.61 22.72 -5.72
C TYR A 13 -17.67 22.69 -4.19
N ALA A 14 -18.79 23.11 -3.59
CA ALA A 14 -19.01 22.99 -2.15
C ALA A 14 -18.98 21.51 -1.70
N HIS A 15 -19.69 20.62 -2.40
CA HIS A 15 -19.68 19.19 -2.11
C HIS A 15 -18.31 18.55 -2.34
N LEU A 16 -17.61 18.95 -3.41
CA LEU A 16 -16.24 18.51 -3.65
C LEU A 16 -15.33 18.86 -2.46
N GLY A 17 -15.41 20.09 -1.94
CA GLY A 17 -14.67 20.52 -0.76
C GLY A 17 -15.00 19.70 0.48
N ILE A 18 -16.28 19.42 0.73
CA ILE A 18 -16.73 18.56 1.83
C ILE A 18 -16.14 17.15 1.71
N ILE A 19 -16.20 16.55 0.52
CA ILE A 19 -15.66 15.21 0.27
C ILE A 19 -14.14 15.15 0.49
N VAL A 20 -13.40 16.19 0.10
CA VAL A 20 -11.95 16.30 0.36
C VAL A 20 -11.67 16.36 1.87
N ILE A 21 -12.45 17.14 2.62
CA ILE A 21 -12.32 17.22 4.09
C ILE A 21 -12.60 15.87 4.73
N PHE A 22 -13.65 15.17 4.30
CA PHE A 22 -13.92 13.79 4.74
C PHE A 22 -12.76 12.87 4.40
N GLY A 23 -12.15 13.01 3.21
CA GLY A 23 -10.99 12.23 2.84
C GLY A 23 -9.77 12.48 3.75
N PHE A 24 -9.56 13.70 4.23
CA PHE A 24 -8.52 13.96 5.25
C PHE A 24 -8.81 13.24 6.57
N LEU A 25 -10.06 13.25 7.03
CA LEU A 25 -10.49 12.53 8.24
C LEU A 25 -10.29 11.02 8.09
N PHE A 26 -10.69 10.46 6.95
CA PHE A 26 -10.46 9.06 6.64
C PHE A 26 -8.96 8.76 6.55
N GLY A 27 -8.14 9.65 5.96
CA GLY A 27 -6.69 9.47 5.90
C GLY A 27 -6.04 9.35 7.28
N SER A 28 -6.50 10.13 8.26
CA SER A 28 -6.05 9.99 9.66
C SER A 28 -6.45 8.63 10.25
N PHE A 29 -7.65 8.15 9.95
CA PHE A 29 -8.06 6.79 10.32
C PHE A 29 -7.23 5.70 9.60
N LEU A 30 -6.88 5.89 8.31
CA LEU A 30 -6.07 4.93 7.57
C LEU A 30 -4.66 4.79 8.17
N ASN A 31 -4.08 5.85 8.72
CA ASN A 31 -2.82 5.76 9.47
C ASN A 31 -2.93 4.78 10.65
N VAL A 32 -4.06 4.77 11.35
CA VAL A 32 -4.33 3.80 12.43
C VAL A 32 -4.44 2.38 11.87
N CYS A 33 -5.16 2.19 10.78
CA CYS A 33 -5.33 0.89 10.13
C CYS A 33 -3.99 0.29 9.67
N ILE A 34 -3.15 1.09 9.00
CA ILE A 34 -1.83 0.68 8.50
C ILE A 34 -0.94 0.15 9.62
N TYR A 35 -0.96 0.80 10.78
CA TYR A 35 -0.15 0.38 11.92
C TYR A 35 -0.75 -0.81 12.69
N ARG A 36 -2.07 -0.79 12.95
CA ARG A 36 -2.70 -1.73 13.89
C ARG A 36 -3.09 -3.06 13.27
N ILE A 37 -3.51 -3.09 12.00
CA ILE A 37 -3.97 -4.33 11.34
C ILE A 37 -2.84 -5.39 11.27
N PRO A 38 -1.62 -5.07 10.83
CA PRO A 38 -0.53 -6.06 10.76
C PRO A 38 -0.08 -6.52 12.15
N ALA A 39 -0.17 -5.62 13.14
CA ALA A 39 0.16 -5.91 14.52
C ALA A 39 -0.94 -6.70 15.27
N GLY A 40 -2.08 -7.00 14.62
CA GLY A 40 -3.22 -7.68 15.25
C GLY A 40 -3.87 -6.88 16.39
N LEU A 41 -3.67 -5.56 16.41
CA LEU A 41 -4.18 -4.68 17.45
C LEU A 41 -5.60 -4.20 17.13
N SER A 42 -6.36 -3.90 18.18
CA SER A 42 -7.71 -3.34 18.03
C SER A 42 -7.68 -1.95 17.38
N ILE A 43 -8.52 -1.76 16.35
CA ILE A 43 -8.64 -0.51 15.61
C ILE A 43 -9.42 0.55 16.41
N VAL A 44 -10.32 0.11 17.31
CA VAL A 44 -11.25 0.99 18.04
C VAL A 44 -10.65 1.54 19.34
N LEU A 45 -10.00 0.66 20.12
CA LEU A 45 -9.41 1.00 21.43
C LEU A 45 -7.98 0.47 21.53
N PRO A 46 -7.05 1.23 22.16
CA PRO A 46 -7.19 2.57 22.74
C PRO A 46 -7.18 3.69 21.66
N GLY A 47 -7.38 4.95 22.06
CA GLY A 47 -7.40 6.10 21.15
C GLY A 47 -6.04 6.42 20.50
N SER A 48 -5.89 7.60 19.89
CA SER A 48 -4.60 8.07 19.37
C SER A 48 -3.68 8.49 20.52
N HIS A 49 -2.45 7.99 20.54
CA HIS A 49 -1.46 8.30 21.58
C HIS A 49 -0.11 8.65 20.97
N CYS A 50 0.68 9.46 21.67
CA CYS A 50 2.06 9.70 21.28
C CYS A 50 2.89 8.42 21.48
N TYR A 51 3.67 8.02 20.46
CA TYR A 51 4.53 6.84 20.51
C TYR A 51 5.73 6.99 21.48
N SER A 52 6.11 8.22 21.85
CA SER A 52 7.25 8.49 22.73
C SER A 52 6.85 8.63 24.19
N CYS A 53 5.84 9.45 24.50
CA CYS A 53 5.42 9.70 25.89
C CYS A 53 4.16 8.93 26.32
N GLY A 54 3.47 8.25 25.41
CA GLY A 54 2.23 7.52 25.70
C GLY A 54 1.01 8.39 26.01
N THR A 55 1.17 9.72 26.09
CA THR A 55 0.07 10.65 26.39
C THR A 55 -1.01 10.57 25.30
N PRO A 56 -2.31 10.48 25.68
CA PRO A 56 -3.40 10.57 24.71
C PRO A 56 -3.35 11.89 23.94
N ILE A 57 -3.58 11.82 22.64
CA ILE A 57 -3.65 12.98 21.77
C ILE A 57 -5.06 13.58 21.88
N SER A 58 -5.14 14.84 22.29
CA SER A 58 -6.41 15.57 22.34
C SER A 58 -7.06 15.64 20.96
N TRP A 59 -8.39 15.68 20.91
CA TRP A 59 -9.15 15.67 19.64
C TRP A 59 -8.75 16.80 18.67
N TYR A 60 -8.41 17.99 19.17
CA TYR A 60 -7.97 19.14 18.36
C TYR A 60 -6.51 19.03 17.87
N ASP A 61 -5.69 18.19 18.51
CA ASP A 61 -4.34 17.85 18.05
C ASP A 61 -4.38 16.65 17.07
N ASN A 62 -5.58 16.09 16.82
CA ASN A 62 -5.85 15.02 15.87
C ASN A 62 -6.61 15.51 14.62
N ILE A 63 -6.64 16.83 14.37
CA ILE A 63 -7.25 17.40 13.15
C ILE A 63 -6.26 17.17 11.99
N PRO A 64 -6.65 16.37 10.97
CA PRO A 64 -5.74 15.99 9.88
C PRO A 64 -5.15 17.22 9.18
N LEU A 65 -3.88 17.13 8.76
CA LEU A 65 -3.07 18.17 8.13
C LEU A 65 -2.82 19.41 9.01
N LEU A 66 -3.86 20.01 9.57
CA LEU A 66 -3.82 21.25 10.31
C LEU A 66 -3.02 21.11 11.61
N SER A 67 -3.30 20.07 12.41
CA SER A 67 -2.56 19.85 13.66
C SER A 67 -1.08 19.58 13.37
N TYR A 68 -0.75 18.85 12.30
CA TYR A 68 0.63 18.61 11.88
C TYR A 68 1.35 19.91 11.51
N LEU A 69 0.70 20.81 10.74
CA LEU A 69 1.28 22.09 10.34
C LEU A 69 1.47 23.03 11.54
N ILE A 70 0.46 23.16 12.41
CA ILE A 70 0.51 24.04 13.59
C ILE A 70 1.59 23.57 14.57
N LEU A 71 1.66 22.27 14.85
CA LEU A 71 2.65 21.69 15.77
C LEU A 71 4.00 21.42 15.10
N ARG A 72 4.14 21.73 13.80
CA ARG A 72 5.33 21.45 12.98
C ARG A 72 5.77 19.99 13.05
N GLY A 73 4.80 19.08 13.08
CA GLY A 73 4.99 17.65 13.20
C GLY A 73 5.60 17.22 14.53
N ARG A 74 5.33 17.91 15.64
CA ARG A 74 5.86 17.54 16.97
C ARG A 74 4.76 17.32 18.00
N CYS A 75 5.03 16.46 18.98
CA CYS A 75 4.13 16.29 20.12
C CYS A 75 4.12 17.55 21.00
N ARG A 76 2.94 18.00 21.43
CA ARG A 76 2.77 19.16 22.32
C ARG A 76 3.46 18.98 23.68
N TYR A 77 3.53 17.75 24.20
CA TYR A 77 4.03 17.47 25.55
C TYR A 77 5.53 17.11 25.57
N CYS A 78 5.96 16.15 24.73
CA CYS A 78 7.34 15.67 24.73
C CYS A 78 8.20 16.17 23.57
N ASN A 79 7.64 16.96 22.64
CA ASN A 79 8.32 17.52 21.47
C ASN A 79 8.93 16.49 20.50
N SER A 80 8.60 15.21 20.64
CA SER A 80 9.01 14.15 19.70
C SER A 80 8.43 14.41 18.31
N SER A 81 9.19 14.18 17.25
CA SER A 81 8.75 14.41 15.88
C SER A 81 7.87 13.28 15.33
N PHE A 82 6.70 13.59 14.80
CA PHE A 82 5.93 12.68 13.95
C PHE A 82 6.50 12.65 12.54
N SER A 83 6.42 11.48 11.89
CA SER A 83 6.90 11.33 10.51
C SER A 83 6.01 12.13 9.54
N ILE A 84 6.62 12.74 8.52
CA ILE A 84 5.90 13.42 7.43
C ILE A 84 4.95 12.47 6.69
N ARG A 85 5.17 11.16 6.79
CA ARG A 85 4.30 10.13 6.22
C ARG A 85 2.85 10.26 6.67
N TYR A 86 2.58 10.59 7.94
CA TYR A 86 1.21 10.75 8.45
C TYR A 86 0.48 11.86 7.68
N PHE A 87 1.15 13.00 7.52
CA PHE A 87 0.66 14.14 6.75
C PHE A 87 0.45 13.78 5.27
N LEU A 88 1.39 13.05 4.65
CA LEU A 88 1.27 12.64 3.25
C LEU A 88 0.10 11.70 3.01
N ILE A 89 -0.15 10.75 3.91
CA ILE A 89 -1.28 9.82 3.82
C ILE A 89 -2.60 10.57 3.93
N GLU A 90 -2.72 11.49 4.90
CA GLU A 90 -3.89 12.36 5.04
C GLU A 90 -4.14 13.17 3.76
N LEU A 91 -3.10 13.82 3.24
CA LEU A 91 -3.19 14.67 2.06
C LEU A 91 -3.58 13.85 0.81
N MET A 92 -2.88 12.75 0.54
CA MET A 92 -3.18 11.87 -0.59
C MET A 92 -4.60 11.32 -0.52
N THR A 93 -5.05 10.92 0.66
CA THR A 93 -6.41 10.39 0.83
C THR A 93 -7.44 11.45 0.46
N GLY A 94 -7.35 12.66 1.02
CA GLY A 94 -8.26 13.76 0.64
C GLY A 94 -8.24 14.11 -0.84
N LEU A 95 -7.06 14.12 -1.47
CA LEU A 95 -6.93 14.36 -2.90
C LEU A 95 -7.60 13.26 -3.74
N PHE A 96 -7.41 11.98 -3.38
CA PHE A 96 -8.06 10.88 -4.10
C PHE A 96 -9.57 10.82 -3.88
N PHE A 97 -10.07 11.17 -2.70
CA PHE A 97 -11.51 11.33 -2.46
C PHE A 97 -12.10 12.40 -3.37
N GLY A 98 -11.46 13.59 -3.43
CA GLY A 98 -11.85 14.66 -4.33
C GLY A 98 -11.79 14.25 -5.80
N LEU A 99 -10.71 13.58 -6.23
CA LEU A 99 -10.53 13.09 -7.60
C LEU A 99 -11.61 12.08 -7.98
N THR A 100 -11.92 11.14 -7.10
CA THR A 100 -12.96 10.12 -7.31
C THR A 100 -14.32 10.77 -7.46
N PHE A 101 -14.67 11.70 -6.57
CA PHE A 101 -15.93 12.43 -6.66
C PHE A 101 -16.00 13.33 -7.91
N TYR A 102 -14.88 13.93 -8.32
CA TYR A 102 -14.80 14.73 -9.53
C TYR A 102 -15.02 13.90 -10.81
N TYR A 103 -14.52 12.66 -10.86
CA TYR A 103 -14.68 11.77 -12.02
C TYR A 103 -16.05 11.06 -12.05
N PHE A 104 -16.49 10.51 -10.92
CA PHE A 104 -17.69 9.69 -10.84
C PHE A 104 -18.95 10.48 -10.46
N ARG A 105 -18.81 11.72 -9.97
CA ARG A 105 -19.92 12.62 -9.60
C ARG A 105 -20.86 11.94 -8.58
N TYR A 106 -22.14 12.33 -8.57
CA TYR A 106 -23.18 11.78 -7.69
C TYR A 106 -23.65 10.40 -8.15
N THR A 107 -22.74 9.43 -8.20
CA THR A 107 -23.05 8.03 -8.55
C THR A 107 -22.64 7.11 -7.41
N LEU A 108 -23.31 5.95 -7.29
CA LEU A 108 -22.95 4.94 -6.29
C LEU A 108 -21.52 4.38 -6.51
N ALA A 109 -21.04 4.41 -7.77
CA ALA A 109 -19.65 4.09 -8.11
C ALA A 109 -18.64 4.99 -7.37
N SER A 110 -18.97 6.27 -7.13
CA SER A 110 -18.08 7.17 -6.37
C SER A 110 -17.79 6.64 -4.95
N LEU A 111 -18.82 6.16 -4.25
CA LEU A 111 -18.71 5.62 -2.90
C LEU A 111 -17.94 4.29 -2.90
N VAL A 112 -18.23 3.40 -3.85
CA VAL A 112 -17.54 2.11 -4.00
C VAL A 112 -16.04 2.33 -4.26
N TYR A 113 -15.69 3.23 -5.16
CA TYR A 113 -14.29 3.51 -5.49
C TYR A 113 -13.54 4.29 -4.41
N ILE A 114 -14.23 5.11 -3.62
CA ILE A 114 -13.68 5.71 -2.41
C ILE A 114 -13.21 4.62 -1.43
N VAL A 115 -14.04 3.60 -1.18
CA VAL A 115 -13.68 2.47 -0.31
C VAL A 115 -12.53 1.69 -0.92
N PHE A 116 -12.59 1.41 -2.22
CA PHE A 116 -11.51 0.72 -2.94
C PHE A 116 -10.16 1.45 -2.81
N ILE A 117 -10.14 2.78 -2.97
CA ILE A 117 -8.93 3.58 -2.80
C ILE A 117 -8.41 3.52 -1.36
N CYS A 118 -9.30 3.56 -0.36
CA CYS A 118 -8.90 3.40 1.04
C CYS A 118 -8.20 2.05 1.27
N LEU A 119 -8.75 0.97 0.71
CA LEU A 119 -8.16 -0.38 0.79
C LEU A 119 -6.80 -0.44 0.10
N LEU A 120 -6.65 0.17 -1.09
CA LEU A 120 -5.38 0.24 -1.81
C LEU A 120 -4.32 1.03 -1.05
N ILE A 121 -4.69 2.15 -0.41
CA ILE A 121 -3.78 2.94 0.43
C ILE A 121 -3.28 2.08 1.60
N VAL A 122 -4.19 1.41 2.32
CA VAL A 122 -3.79 0.54 3.44
C VAL A 122 -2.89 -0.59 2.96
N ALA A 123 -3.24 -1.27 1.86
CA ALA A 123 -2.43 -2.34 1.29
C ALA A 123 -1.02 -1.86 0.91
N THR A 124 -0.93 -0.72 0.21
CA THR A 124 0.34 -0.12 -0.24
C THR A 124 1.28 0.18 0.92
N PHE A 125 0.76 0.91 1.92
CA PHE A 125 1.57 1.37 3.04
C PHE A 125 1.89 0.26 4.03
N THR A 126 1.04 -0.75 4.13
CA THR A 126 1.35 -1.95 4.91
C THR A 126 2.44 -2.78 4.24
N ASP A 127 2.36 -2.96 2.92
CA ASP A 127 3.36 -3.73 2.17
C ASP A 127 4.74 -3.06 2.22
N PHE A 128 4.78 -1.71 2.17
CA PHE A 128 6.03 -0.97 2.38
C PHE A 128 6.67 -1.19 3.76
N ASP A 129 5.88 -1.40 4.81
CA ASP A 129 6.39 -1.52 6.18
C ASP A 129 6.73 -2.96 6.55
N HIS A 130 5.85 -3.90 6.19
CA HIS A 130 5.87 -5.26 6.68
C HIS A 130 6.03 -6.32 5.60
N TRP A 131 6.08 -5.94 4.31
CA TRP A 131 6.23 -6.88 3.19
C TRP A 131 5.10 -7.91 3.11
N ILE A 132 3.95 -7.57 3.70
CA ILE A 132 2.79 -8.43 3.84
C ILE A 132 1.57 -7.59 3.48
N ILE A 133 0.71 -8.15 2.64
CA ILE A 133 -0.60 -7.58 2.32
C ILE A 133 -1.62 -8.23 3.27
N PRO A 134 -2.29 -7.45 4.15
CA PRO A 134 -3.24 -8.01 5.11
C PRO A 134 -4.40 -8.73 4.42
N ASP A 135 -4.60 -9.99 4.78
CA ASP A 135 -5.67 -10.83 4.21
C ASP A 135 -7.05 -10.20 4.40
N GLY A 136 -7.29 -9.53 5.52
CA GLY A 136 -8.54 -8.82 5.77
C GLY A 136 -8.81 -7.73 4.73
N VAL A 137 -7.81 -6.96 4.34
CA VAL A 137 -7.98 -5.87 3.37
C VAL A 137 -8.32 -6.41 1.99
N SER A 138 -7.58 -7.44 1.54
CA SER A 138 -7.77 -8.02 0.22
C SER A 138 -9.06 -8.85 0.11
N LEU A 139 -9.32 -9.75 1.06
CA LEU A 139 -10.46 -10.65 0.99
C LEU A 139 -11.79 -9.94 1.27
N TYR A 140 -11.87 -9.13 2.33
CA TYR A 140 -13.10 -8.38 2.60
C TYR A 140 -13.34 -7.30 1.56
N GLY A 141 -12.27 -6.73 1.00
CA GLY A 141 -12.38 -5.84 -0.15
C GLY A 141 -12.95 -6.52 -1.39
N ALA A 142 -12.48 -7.73 -1.71
CA ALA A 142 -13.01 -8.49 -2.85
C ALA A 142 -14.49 -8.86 -2.65
N LEU A 143 -14.84 -9.27 -1.42
CA LEU A 143 -16.23 -9.52 -1.04
C LEU A 143 -17.09 -8.26 -1.16
N PHE A 144 -16.58 -7.11 -0.71
CA PHE A 144 -17.24 -5.82 -0.89
C PHE A 144 -17.47 -5.49 -2.37
N GLY A 145 -16.52 -5.82 -3.25
CA GLY A 145 -16.66 -5.65 -4.70
C GLY A 145 -17.77 -6.48 -5.30
N LEU A 146 -17.80 -7.77 -4.95
CA LEU A 146 -18.87 -8.66 -5.40
C LEU A 146 -20.23 -8.23 -4.86
N ALA A 147 -20.31 -7.86 -3.58
CA ALA A 147 -21.54 -7.41 -2.93
C ALA A 147 -22.05 -6.11 -3.56
N ALA A 148 -21.17 -5.13 -3.77
CA ALA A 148 -21.55 -3.91 -4.44
C ALA A 148 -21.97 -4.20 -5.90
N ALA A 149 -21.33 -5.12 -6.62
CA ALA A 149 -21.71 -5.42 -8.00
C ALA A 149 -23.07 -6.11 -8.07
N ALA A 150 -23.38 -6.97 -7.09
CA ALA A 150 -24.68 -7.63 -6.97
C ALA A 150 -25.81 -6.68 -6.54
N LEU A 151 -25.57 -5.82 -5.55
CA LEU A 151 -26.61 -4.99 -4.92
C LEU A 151 -26.79 -3.63 -5.61
N ALA A 152 -25.69 -3.02 -6.03
CA ALA A 152 -25.68 -1.68 -6.62
C ALA A 152 -25.67 -1.70 -8.15
N GLY A 153 -25.41 -2.87 -8.76
CA GLY A 153 -25.25 -2.98 -10.21
C GLY A 153 -24.13 -2.10 -10.76
N PHE A 154 -23.11 -1.78 -9.94
CA PHE A 154 -22.04 -0.90 -10.40
C PHE A 154 -21.22 -1.60 -11.50
N TYR A 155 -20.91 -0.87 -12.56
CA TYR A 155 -20.09 -1.36 -13.64
C TYR A 155 -18.87 -0.45 -13.77
N PRO A 156 -17.63 -1.00 -13.80
CA PRO A 156 -16.45 -0.20 -14.09
C PRO A 156 -16.63 0.44 -15.48
N ARG A 157 -16.55 1.78 -15.52
CA ARG A 157 -16.61 2.57 -16.75
C ARG A 157 -15.61 1.98 -17.77
N GLY A 158 -16.14 1.52 -18.91
CA GLY A 158 -15.32 0.93 -19.99
C GLY A 158 -16.09 0.03 -20.97
N PHE A 159 -17.33 -0.33 -20.65
CA PHE A 159 -18.26 -0.89 -21.64
C PHE A 159 -19.59 -0.16 -21.46
N ILE A 160 -19.89 0.75 -22.39
CA ILE A 160 -21.19 1.41 -22.46
C ILE A 160 -22.22 0.32 -22.78
N VAL A 161 -22.80 -0.28 -21.76
CA VAL A 161 -24.19 -0.69 -21.84
C VAL A 161 -24.96 0.50 -21.29
N SER A 162 -25.34 1.39 -22.19
CA SER A 162 -26.43 2.33 -21.96
C SER A 162 -27.60 1.56 -21.35
N ASN A 163 -28.31 2.20 -20.42
CA ASN A 163 -29.44 1.69 -19.63
C ASN A 163 -28.96 0.98 -18.35
N ILE A 164 -28.88 1.71 -17.24
CA ILE A 164 -29.99 1.83 -16.28
C ILE A 164 -30.47 0.43 -15.90
N TRP A 165 -30.12 0.03 -14.67
CA TRP A 165 -30.93 -0.81 -13.79
C TRP A 165 -31.98 -1.69 -14.47
N PRO A 166 -31.69 -2.98 -14.61
CA PRO A 166 -32.70 -3.98 -14.37
C PRO A 166 -32.30 -4.68 -13.09
N LEU A 167 -32.92 -4.32 -11.95
CA LEU A 167 -33.01 -5.25 -10.81
C LEU A 167 -33.80 -6.51 -11.19
N TYR A 168 -34.44 -6.50 -12.37
CA TYR A 168 -35.29 -7.55 -12.89
C TYR A 168 -34.95 -7.81 -14.37
N GLY A 169 -34.35 -8.95 -14.69
CA GLY A 169 -34.08 -9.42 -16.06
C GLY A 169 -32.68 -10.03 -16.26
N ALA A 170 -32.47 -10.79 -17.35
CA ALA A 170 -31.23 -11.48 -17.74
C ALA A 170 -29.94 -10.64 -17.68
N ALA A 171 -30.05 -9.31 -17.74
CA ALA A 171 -28.92 -8.39 -17.69
C ALA A 171 -28.52 -7.96 -16.26
N ALA A 172 -29.35 -8.22 -15.24
CA ALA A 172 -29.10 -7.85 -13.83
C ALA A 172 -27.81 -8.48 -13.28
N TRP A 173 -27.51 -9.70 -13.73
CA TRP A 173 -26.36 -10.47 -13.27
C TRP A 173 -25.04 -10.08 -13.95
N LYS A 174 -25.08 -9.27 -15.02
CA LYS A 174 -23.87 -8.90 -15.78
C LYS A 174 -22.80 -8.19 -14.93
N PRO A 175 -23.13 -7.20 -14.07
CA PRO A 175 -22.13 -6.55 -13.23
C PRO A 175 -21.48 -7.52 -12.25
N PHE A 176 -22.29 -8.37 -11.60
CA PHE A 176 -21.81 -9.40 -10.70
C PHE A 176 -20.91 -10.42 -11.40
N LEU A 177 -21.32 -10.93 -12.57
CA LEU A 177 -20.50 -11.86 -13.36
C LEU A 177 -19.19 -11.21 -13.84
N ASN A 178 -19.20 -9.92 -14.17
CA ASN A 178 -17.99 -9.18 -14.52
C ASN A 178 -17.04 -9.03 -13.31
N ALA A 179 -17.58 -8.69 -12.13
CA ALA A 179 -16.79 -8.64 -10.90
C ALA A 179 -16.24 -10.03 -10.51
N LEU A 180 -17.05 -11.08 -10.62
CA LEU A 180 -16.65 -12.45 -10.33
C LEU A 180 -15.59 -12.98 -11.30
N SER A 181 -15.81 -12.79 -12.60
CA SER A 181 -14.83 -13.16 -13.63
C SER A 181 -13.57 -12.33 -13.51
N GLY A 182 -13.68 -11.03 -13.19
CA GLY A 182 -12.55 -10.16 -12.91
C GLY A 182 -11.71 -10.63 -11.74
N ALA A 183 -12.36 -10.94 -10.61
CA ALA A 183 -11.69 -11.46 -9.43
C ALA A 183 -11.00 -12.80 -9.72
N ALA A 184 -11.72 -13.74 -10.34
CA ALA A 184 -11.20 -15.06 -10.69
C ALA A 184 -10.05 -14.97 -11.70
N ALA A 185 -10.21 -14.21 -12.78
CA ALA A 185 -9.19 -14.04 -13.81
C ALA A 185 -7.97 -13.30 -13.29
N GLY A 186 -8.15 -12.24 -12.49
CA GLY A 186 -7.06 -11.50 -11.88
C GLY A 186 -6.21 -12.37 -10.95
N ALA A 187 -6.87 -13.10 -10.04
CA ALA A 187 -6.18 -14.02 -9.13
C ALA A 187 -5.50 -15.18 -9.89
N LEU A 188 -6.21 -15.80 -10.84
CA LEU A 188 -5.67 -16.90 -11.64
C LEU A 188 -4.48 -16.45 -12.49
N LEU A 189 -4.53 -15.26 -13.09
CA LEU A 189 -3.46 -14.71 -13.92
C LEU A 189 -2.17 -14.57 -13.10
N LEU A 190 -2.22 -13.90 -11.94
CA LEU A 190 -1.04 -13.76 -11.10
C LEU A 190 -0.58 -15.09 -10.50
N TYR A 191 -1.51 -15.94 -10.10
CA TYR A 191 -1.15 -17.27 -9.60
C TYR A 191 -0.41 -18.08 -10.67
N ALA A 192 -0.88 -18.06 -11.92
CA ALA A 192 -0.24 -18.75 -13.04
C ALA A 192 1.16 -18.19 -13.32
N ILE A 193 1.32 -16.85 -13.34
CA ILE A 193 2.64 -16.21 -13.51
C ILE A 193 3.58 -16.60 -12.37
N GLY A 194 3.11 -16.58 -11.13
CA GLY A 194 3.87 -16.99 -9.96
C GLY A 194 4.26 -18.47 -9.99
N ALA A 195 3.35 -19.37 -10.39
CA ALA A 195 3.61 -20.80 -10.51
C ALA A 195 4.62 -21.11 -11.62
N ILE A 196 4.46 -20.52 -12.80
CA ILE A 196 5.40 -20.67 -13.93
C ILE A 196 6.76 -20.10 -13.55
N GLY A 197 6.80 -18.92 -12.91
CA GLY A 197 8.04 -18.31 -12.44
C GLY A 197 8.74 -19.18 -11.39
N THR A 198 7.99 -19.76 -10.45
CA THR A 198 8.54 -20.63 -9.42
C THR A 198 9.11 -21.92 -10.01
N PHE A 199 8.43 -22.48 -11.00
CA PHE A 199 8.92 -23.64 -11.75
C PHE A 199 10.20 -23.31 -12.54
N ALA A 200 10.24 -22.15 -13.22
CA ALA A 200 11.37 -21.74 -14.05
C ALA A 200 12.61 -21.33 -13.25
N PHE A 201 12.44 -20.58 -12.16
CA PHE A 201 13.53 -20.02 -11.36
C PHE A 201 13.88 -20.84 -10.12
N GLN A 202 13.13 -21.91 -9.83
CA GLN A 202 13.28 -22.79 -8.65
C GLN A 202 13.32 -22.00 -7.33
N LYS A 203 12.67 -20.83 -7.32
CA LYS A 203 12.55 -19.89 -6.20
C LYS A 203 11.17 -19.27 -6.26
N GLU A 204 10.60 -18.93 -5.11
CA GLU A 204 9.30 -18.25 -5.07
C GLU A 204 9.37 -16.95 -5.88
N ALA A 205 8.71 -16.94 -7.02
CA ALA A 205 8.78 -15.83 -7.97
C ALA A 205 7.85 -14.67 -7.58
N MET A 206 6.76 -14.97 -6.87
CA MET A 206 5.73 -13.99 -6.52
C MET A 206 5.03 -14.36 -5.21
N GLY A 207 4.74 -13.36 -4.37
CA GLY A 207 4.08 -13.56 -3.09
C GLY A 207 2.58 -13.84 -3.25
N PHE A 208 2.04 -14.74 -2.43
CA PHE A 208 0.60 -15.03 -2.43
C PHE A 208 -0.25 -13.79 -2.02
N GLY A 209 0.35 -12.81 -1.35
CA GLY A 209 -0.27 -11.52 -1.06
C GLY A 209 -0.68 -10.76 -2.33
N ASP A 210 0.16 -10.76 -3.36
CA ASP A 210 -0.11 -10.07 -4.64
C ASP A 210 -1.30 -10.70 -5.36
N VAL A 211 -1.42 -12.03 -5.31
CA VAL A 211 -2.56 -12.79 -5.85
C VAL A 211 -3.87 -12.35 -5.18
N LYS A 212 -3.87 -12.19 -3.85
CA LYS A 212 -5.04 -11.69 -3.10
C LYS A 212 -5.35 -10.23 -3.45
N LEU A 213 -4.34 -9.40 -3.67
CA LEU A 213 -4.55 -8.03 -4.10
C LEU A 213 -5.18 -7.97 -5.50
N PHE A 214 -4.76 -8.86 -6.43
CA PHE A 214 -5.40 -8.99 -7.73
C PHE A 214 -6.81 -9.57 -7.69
N LEU A 215 -7.14 -10.40 -6.70
CA LEU A 215 -8.52 -10.80 -6.43
C LEU A 215 -9.39 -9.58 -6.11
N LEU A 216 -8.92 -8.69 -5.24
CA LEU A 216 -9.57 -7.41 -4.91
C LEU A 216 -9.70 -6.52 -6.15
N ILE A 217 -8.59 -6.24 -6.82
CA ILE A 217 -8.55 -5.34 -7.99
C ILE A 217 -9.47 -5.86 -9.10
N GLY A 218 -9.44 -7.16 -9.36
CA GLY A 218 -10.29 -7.79 -10.36
C GLY A 218 -11.78 -7.71 -10.03
N SER A 219 -12.14 -7.82 -8.75
CA SER A 219 -13.55 -7.64 -8.33
C SER A 219 -14.08 -6.23 -8.59
N MET A 220 -13.22 -5.21 -8.58
CA MET A 220 -13.61 -3.80 -8.75
C MET A 220 -13.49 -3.29 -10.18
N LEU A 221 -12.44 -3.71 -10.88
CA LEU A 221 -12.08 -3.18 -12.19
C LEU A 221 -12.45 -4.13 -13.34
N GLY A 222 -12.74 -5.41 -13.06
CA GLY A 222 -13.05 -6.41 -14.08
C GLY A 222 -11.80 -6.97 -14.77
N VAL A 223 -12.02 -7.92 -15.70
CA VAL A 223 -10.96 -8.74 -16.31
C VAL A 223 -9.97 -7.93 -17.14
N ILE A 224 -10.46 -7.09 -18.07
CA ILE A 224 -9.61 -6.36 -19.01
C ILE A 224 -8.65 -5.41 -18.27
N ASN A 225 -9.17 -4.74 -17.25
CA ASN A 225 -8.40 -3.79 -16.46
C ASN A 225 -7.30 -4.47 -15.63
N CYS A 226 -7.46 -5.72 -15.19
CA CYS A 226 -6.38 -6.48 -14.55
C CYS A 226 -5.15 -6.60 -15.44
N ILE A 227 -5.34 -6.78 -16.75
CA ILE A 227 -4.23 -6.88 -17.71
C ILE A 227 -3.48 -5.54 -17.79
N TYR A 228 -4.21 -4.42 -17.84
CA TYR A 228 -3.59 -3.09 -17.81
C TYR A 228 -2.87 -2.79 -16.51
N VAL A 229 -3.44 -3.19 -15.37
CA VAL A 229 -2.79 -3.03 -14.06
C VAL A 229 -1.47 -3.78 -14.05
N LEU A 230 -1.43 -5.03 -14.52
CA LEU A 230 -0.20 -5.82 -14.58
C LEU A 230 0.85 -5.18 -15.48
N MET A 231 0.45 -4.70 -16.66
CA MET A 231 1.34 -4.06 -17.62
C MET A 231 1.96 -2.77 -17.05
N ILE A 232 1.13 -1.89 -16.47
CA ILE A 232 1.59 -0.62 -15.90
C ILE A 232 2.42 -0.85 -14.63
N ALA A 233 2.01 -1.78 -13.76
CA ALA A 233 2.76 -2.13 -12.56
C ALA A 233 4.16 -2.66 -12.92
N SER A 234 4.26 -3.54 -13.92
CA SER A 234 5.54 -4.06 -14.42
C SER A 234 6.42 -2.94 -15.00
N PHE A 235 5.82 -2.02 -15.75
CA PHE A 235 6.54 -0.87 -16.32
C PHE A 235 7.10 0.06 -15.23
N ILE A 236 6.26 0.46 -14.26
CA ILE A 236 6.69 1.31 -13.14
C ILE A 236 7.73 0.59 -12.28
N GLY A 237 7.50 -0.69 -11.98
CA GLY A 237 8.43 -1.51 -11.21
C GLY A 237 9.78 -1.67 -11.90
N SER A 238 9.82 -1.80 -13.23
CA SER A 238 11.06 -1.84 -14.00
C SER A 238 11.80 -0.50 -13.98
N ILE A 239 11.08 0.63 -14.09
CA ILE A 239 11.67 1.96 -14.04
C ILE A 239 12.36 2.23 -12.69
N VAL A 240 11.81 1.73 -11.59
CA VAL A 240 12.39 1.91 -10.25
C VAL A 240 13.42 0.82 -9.92
N GLY A 241 13.12 -0.42 -10.27
CA GLY A 241 13.92 -1.60 -9.93
C GLY A 241 15.25 -1.68 -10.67
N ILE A 242 15.29 -1.35 -11.97
CA ILE A 242 16.53 -1.40 -12.76
C ILE A 242 17.58 -0.41 -12.25
N PRO A 243 17.28 0.90 -12.05
CA PRO A 243 18.24 1.83 -11.47
C PRO A 243 18.70 1.42 -10.07
N MET A 244 17.78 0.95 -9.22
CA MET A 244 18.13 0.51 -7.86
C MET A 244 19.10 -0.68 -7.90
N PHE A 245 18.87 -1.65 -8.78
CA PHE A 245 19.77 -2.80 -8.97
C PHE A 245 21.15 -2.37 -9.47
N ILE A 246 21.21 -1.42 -10.41
CA ILE A 246 22.48 -0.88 -10.93
C ILE A 246 23.24 -0.16 -9.81
N LEU A 247 22.57 0.70 -9.04
CA LEU A 247 23.19 1.44 -7.93
C LEU A 247 23.69 0.50 -6.82
N ALA A 248 22.91 -0.52 -6.48
CA ALA A 248 23.31 -1.55 -5.52
C ALA A 248 24.60 -2.27 -5.97
N LYS A 249 24.65 -2.66 -7.25
CA LYS A 249 25.83 -3.32 -7.83
C LYS A 249 27.06 -2.41 -7.86
N ILE A 250 26.88 -1.11 -8.08
CA ILE A 250 27.98 -0.13 -8.02
C ILE A 250 28.47 0.05 -6.58
N SER A 251 27.56 0.10 -5.60
CA SER A 251 27.89 0.21 -4.17
C SER A 251 28.66 -1.01 -3.67
N ASP A 252 28.23 -2.21 -4.06
CA ASP A 252 28.92 -3.46 -3.70
C ASP A 252 30.31 -3.55 -4.34
N ARG A 253 30.47 -3.09 -5.58
CA ARG A 253 31.80 -2.97 -6.19
C ARG A 253 32.69 -1.99 -5.44
N LYS A 254 32.15 -0.85 -4.98
CA LYS A 254 32.90 0.13 -4.17
C LYS A 254 33.30 -0.42 -2.79
N LYS A 255 32.43 -1.19 -2.12
CA LYS A 255 32.78 -1.88 -0.86
C LYS A 255 33.89 -2.90 -1.06
N LYS A 256 33.84 -3.70 -2.14
CA LYS A 256 34.92 -4.65 -2.48
C LYS A 256 36.22 -3.95 -2.88
N SER A 257 36.16 -2.80 -3.56
CA SER A 257 37.35 -2.04 -3.96
C SER A 257 37.92 -1.12 -2.87
N ALA A 258 37.18 -0.91 -1.76
CA ALA A 258 37.65 -0.18 -0.57
C ALA A 258 38.19 -1.12 0.53
N SER A 259 38.08 -2.45 0.33
CA SER A 259 38.72 -3.48 1.14
C SER A 259 39.75 -4.32 0.36
N PRO A 260 40.72 -3.74 -0.38
CA PRO A 260 42.00 -4.37 -0.61
C PRO A 260 42.97 -3.90 0.47
N ASP A 261 43.53 -4.85 1.22
CA ASP A 261 44.69 -4.67 2.09
C ASP A 261 44.45 -4.03 3.47
N ALA A 262 43.80 -4.80 4.35
CA ALA A 262 44.16 -4.79 5.76
C ALA A 262 44.45 -6.23 6.18
N LEU A 263 45.62 -6.74 5.78
CA LEU A 263 46.32 -7.71 6.62
C LEU A 263 46.61 -6.96 7.94
N PRO A 264 46.18 -7.44 9.11
CA PRO A 264 46.71 -6.89 10.34
C PRO A 264 48.21 -7.22 10.35
N GLU A 265 49.02 -6.16 10.22
CA GLU A 265 50.43 -6.19 10.53
C GLU A 265 50.65 -6.88 11.88
N CYS A 266 51.68 -7.71 11.88
CA CYS A 266 52.27 -8.35 13.03
C CYS A 266 52.65 -7.30 14.08
N SER A 267 51.80 -7.04 15.06
CA SER A 267 52.20 -6.36 16.29
C SER A 267 52.85 -7.39 17.20
N GLN A 268 54.16 -7.28 17.35
CA GLN A 268 54.97 -8.01 18.30
C GLN A 268 54.40 -7.84 19.73
N GLU A 269 53.78 -8.90 20.26
CA GLU A 269 53.55 -9.03 21.69
C GLU A 269 54.72 -9.79 22.34
N ASN A 270 55.28 -9.11 23.33
CA ASN A 270 56.37 -9.50 24.22
C ASN A 270 55.97 -10.78 25.01
N PRO A 271 56.87 -11.78 25.21
CA PRO A 271 56.52 -12.96 25.99
C PRO A 271 56.42 -12.60 27.48
N ARG A 272 55.20 -12.40 27.99
CA ARG A 272 54.94 -12.30 29.44
C ARG A 272 53.64 -13.02 29.82
N GLU A 273 53.85 -14.04 30.65
CA GLU A 273 52.98 -14.61 31.68
C GLU A 273 51.64 -15.25 31.22
N GLU A 274 51.56 -16.55 31.51
CA GLU A 274 50.41 -17.43 31.31
C GLU A 274 49.28 -17.00 32.28
N PRO A 275 48.11 -16.55 31.80
CA PRO A 275 47.06 -16.03 32.68
C PRO A 275 46.36 -17.17 33.43
N ASP A 276 46.05 -16.90 34.69
CA ASP A 276 45.43 -17.85 35.61
C ASP A 276 44.07 -18.33 35.10
N ARG A 277 43.80 -19.62 35.32
CA ARG A 277 42.64 -20.36 34.79
C ARG A 277 41.28 -19.73 35.17
N GLU A 278 41.22 -18.91 36.21
CA GLU A 278 40.03 -18.17 36.64
C GLU A 278 39.70 -16.96 35.74
N GLU A 279 40.71 -16.27 35.20
CA GLU A 279 40.49 -15.04 34.44
C GLU A 279 39.87 -15.35 33.06
N ILE A 280 40.27 -16.47 32.46
CA ILE A 280 39.66 -17.04 31.24
C ILE A 280 38.18 -17.39 31.44
N ILE A 281 37.81 -17.89 32.63
CA ILE A 281 36.43 -18.25 32.95
C ILE A 281 35.59 -16.99 33.14
N ILE A 282 36.11 -15.98 33.84
CA ILE A 282 35.43 -14.69 34.03
C ILE A 282 35.19 -14.01 32.67
N GLN A 283 36.16 -14.06 31.75
CA GLN A 283 36.03 -13.45 30.42
C GLN A 283 35.03 -14.20 29.52
N ARG A 284 34.96 -15.53 29.65
CA ARG A 284 33.91 -16.36 29.01
C ARG A 284 32.53 -16.12 29.61
N LEU A 285 32.43 -15.90 30.92
CA LEU A 285 31.15 -15.61 31.60
C LEU A 285 30.65 -14.20 31.30
N LEU A 286 31.54 -13.22 31.21
CA LEU A 286 31.21 -11.85 30.81
C LEU A 286 30.76 -11.76 29.34
N SER A 287 31.37 -12.54 28.44
CA SER A 287 30.90 -12.64 27.04
C SER A 287 29.58 -13.40 26.92
N ALA A 288 29.33 -14.43 27.74
CA ALA A 288 28.05 -15.12 27.81
C ALA A 288 26.92 -14.25 28.39
N SER A 289 27.23 -13.35 29.34
CA SER A 289 26.26 -12.40 29.94
C SER A 289 25.89 -11.26 28.98
N LYS A 290 26.83 -10.77 28.15
CA LYS A 290 26.54 -9.78 27.10
C LYS A 290 25.64 -10.30 25.97
N GLY A 291 25.37 -11.61 25.90
CA GLY A 291 24.49 -12.23 24.90
C GLY A 291 22.98 -12.08 25.15
N LYS A 292 22.52 -11.33 26.16
CA LYS A 292 21.08 -11.18 26.49
C LYS A 292 20.57 -9.73 26.60
N GLY A 293 21.27 -8.76 26.00
CA GLY A 293 20.86 -7.36 26.01
C GLY A 293 20.75 -6.77 24.62
N GLY A 294 19.52 -6.56 24.15
CA GLY A 294 19.21 -5.62 23.07
C GLY A 294 19.11 -6.23 21.67
N ASN A 295 17.88 -6.56 21.26
CA ASN A 295 17.53 -6.52 19.85
C ASN A 295 17.55 -5.05 19.40
N ALA A 296 18.76 -4.54 19.17
CA ALA A 296 18.98 -3.41 18.28
C ALA A 296 18.40 -3.81 16.92
N ALA A 297 17.50 -2.97 16.42
CA ALA A 297 16.83 -3.13 15.14
C ALA A 297 17.82 -3.58 14.06
N ALA A 298 17.71 -4.83 13.66
CA ALA A 298 18.36 -5.33 12.47
C ALA A 298 17.83 -4.48 11.31
N SER A 299 18.71 -3.67 10.73
CA SER A 299 18.46 -2.96 9.47
C SER A 299 17.93 -3.95 8.44
N PRO A 300 16.76 -3.74 7.83
CA PRO A 300 16.23 -4.66 6.85
C PRO A 300 17.20 -4.75 5.68
N GLY A 301 17.57 -5.98 5.33
CA GLY A 301 18.41 -6.27 4.18
C GLY A 301 17.86 -5.60 2.93
N LEU A 302 18.67 -4.72 2.36
CA LEU A 302 18.39 -3.98 1.13
C LEU A 302 18.41 -4.94 -0.06
N HIS A 303 17.41 -5.80 -0.26
CA HIS A 303 17.39 -6.65 -1.46
C HIS A 303 16.05 -7.24 -1.92
N HIS A 304 14.93 -6.76 -1.42
CA HIS A 304 13.63 -7.05 -2.03
C HIS A 304 12.92 -5.71 -2.25
N ILE A 305 12.11 -5.56 -3.28
CA ILE A 305 11.27 -4.36 -3.46
C ILE A 305 9.84 -4.88 -3.41
N PRO A 306 8.97 -4.35 -2.53
CA PRO A 306 7.58 -4.80 -2.46
C PRO A 306 6.89 -4.45 -3.79
N PHE A 307 6.27 -5.44 -4.44
CA PHE A 307 5.62 -5.25 -5.73
C PHE A 307 4.20 -4.69 -5.58
N GLY A 308 3.56 -4.92 -4.43
CA GLY A 308 2.20 -4.47 -4.11
C GLY A 308 1.96 -2.96 -4.32
N PRO A 309 2.84 -2.05 -3.90
CA PRO A 309 2.72 -0.62 -4.17
C PRO A 309 2.60 -0.25 -5.65
N TYR A 310 3.34 -0.93 -6.53
CA TYR A 310 3.27 -0.69 -7.96
C TYR A 310 1.96 -1.20 -8.55
N ILE A 311 1.47 -2.35 -8.06
CA ILE A 311 0.16 -2.88 -8.41
C ILE A 311 -0.94 -1.91 -7.99
N ALA A 312 -0.93 -1.43 -6.76
CA ALA A 312 -1.94 -0.52 -6.23
C ALA A 312 -1.92 0.83 -6.97
N LEU A 313 -0.72 1.38 -7.24
CA LEU A 313 -0.58 2.59 -8.04
C LEU A 313 -1.10 2.40 -9.46
N ALA A 314 -0.77 1.28 -10.11
CA ALA A 314 -1.29 0.95 -11.43
C ALA A 314 -2.82 0.79 -11.43
N ALA A 315 -3.40 0.19 -10.39
CA ALA A 315 -4.85 0.10 -10.23
C ALA A 315 -5.52 1.47 -10.13
N ILE A 316 -4.92 2.42 -9.41
CA ILE A 316 -5.41 3.81 -9.36
C ILE A 316 -5.32 4.47 -10.74
N ILE A 317 -4.21 4.28 -11.47
CA ILE A 317 -4.04 4.83 -12.82
C ILE A 317 -5.11 4.25 -13.77
N VAL A 318 -5.31 2.93 -13.75
CA VAL A 318 -6.32 2.26 -14.59
C VAL A 318 -7.74 2.66 -14.21
N LEU A 319 -8.02 2.89 -12.93
CA LEU A 319 -9.33 3.35 -12.47
C LEU A 319 -9.74 4.67 -13.13
N PHE A 320 -8.81 5.62 -13.26
CA PHE A 320 -9.10 6.97 -13.78
C PHE A 320 -8.81 7.14 -15.28
N TRP A 321 -7.84 6.40 -15.82
CA TRP A 321 -7.38 6.53 -17.20
C TRP A 321 -7.51 5.26 -18.04
N GLY A 322 -8.05 4.16 -17.50
CA GLY A 322 -8.15 2.87 -18.18
C GLY A 322 -8.86 2.93 -19.52
N GLU A 323 -9.97 3.67 -19.63
CA GLU A 323 -10.68 3.85 -20.92
C GLU A 323 -9.82 4.57 -21.96
N LYS A 324 -9.12 5.63 -21.57
CA LYS A 324 -8.22 6.37 -22.47
C LYS A 324 -7.07 5.49 -22.93
N ILE A 325 -6.53 4.67 -22.03
CA ILE A 325 -5.47 3.71 -22.32
C ILE A 325 -5.97 2.64 -23.30
N HIS A 326 -7.17 2.07 -23.06
CA HIS A 326 -7.80 1.12 -23.96
C HIS A 326 -8.00 1.71 -25.35
N ASN A 327 -8.62 2.90 -25.45
CA ASN A 327 -8.90 3.54 -26.72
C ASN A 327 -7.62 3.92 -27.47
N TYR A 328 -6.58 4.36 -26.76
CA TYR A 328 -5.29 4.66 -27.38
C TYR A 328 -4.58 3.41 -27.91
N LEU A 329 -4.66 2.28 -27.18
CA LEU A 329 -4.03 1.01 -27.57
C LEU A 329 -4.79 0.29 -28.70
N PHE A 330 -6.12 0.30 -28.65
CA PHE A 330 -6.98 -0.46 -29.57
C PHE A 330 -7.59 0.39 -30.69
N GLY A 331 -7.37 1.70 -30.69
CA GLY A 331 -7.64 2.59 -31.83
C GLY A 331 -9.12 2.77 -32.20
N ILE A 332 -10.05 2.43 -31.30
CA ILE A 332 -11.49 2.56 -31.55
C ILE A 332 -11.92 3.98 -31.18
N TYR A 333 -11.85 4.90 -32.15
CA TYR A 333 -12.57 6.19 -32.14
C TYR A 333 -13.96 6.01 -32.74
#